data_AF-A0A090N8R6-F1
#
_entry.id   AF-A0A090N8R6-F1
#
_cell.length_a   1.000
_cell.length_b   1.000
_cell.length_c   1.000
_cell.angle_alpha   90.00
_cell.angle_beta   90.00
_cell.angle_gamma   90.00
#
_symmetry.space_group_name_H-M   'P 1'
#
loop_
_entity.id
_entity.type
_entity.pdbx_description
1 polymer ?
#
loop_
_entity_poly.entity_id
_entity_poly.type
_entity_poly.pdbx_seq_one_letter_code
_entity_poly.pdbx_strand_id
1 'polypeptide(L)'
;MVGVREGGTQALRFDVVRVPQELPLSSYLNSGWMENVDKSSVEESTIGGYPAATAAASSDQWQFRIYALRVGGDVYRFIFAAKDKTGDAEKSFRETVNSFRRLTLAEIQAARPLRVKIVSVKPGDTVESMSRRMQGVDRPLERFRIINGLDQRAALRPNDRVKIVVD
;
A
#
# COMPACT_ATOMS: atom_id res chain seq x y z
N MET A 1 -0.70 4.82 8.02
CA MET A 1 -1.49 3.58 7.83
C MET A 1 -1.71 3.42 6.33
N VAL A 2 -1.40 2.27 5.74
CA VAL A 2 -1.62 2.03 4.30
C VAL A 2 -2.49 0.78 4.17
N GLY A 3 -3.81 1.00 4.16
CA GLY A 3 -4.81 -0.03 3.88
C GLY A 3 -5.52 -0.58 5.12
N VAL A 4 -6.84 -0.41 5.15
CA VAL A 4 -7.76 -1.13 6.04
C VAL A 4 -8.74 -1.86 5.14
N ARG A 5 -8.96 -3.15 5.35
CA ARG A 5 -9.94 -3.91 4.57
C ARG A 5 -11.35 -3.55 5.04
N GLU A 6 -12.32 -3.67 4.14
CA GLU A 6 -13.75 -3.52 4.45
C GLU A 6 -14.12 -4.30 5.73
N GLY A 7 -14.76 -3.65 6.69
CA GLY A 7 -15.09 -4.22 8.01
C GLY A 7 -14.07 -3.99 9.13
N GLY A 8 -12.87 -3.44 8.85
CA GLY A 8 -11.94 -3.00 9.91
C GLY A 8 -11.28 -4.11 10.73
N THR A 9 -11.35 -5.36 10.26
CA THR A 9 -10.78 -6.55 10.92
C THR A 9 -9.37 -6.89 10.45
N GLN A 10 -8.89 -6.21 9.39
CA GLN A 10 -7.54 -6.35 8.86
C GLN A 10 -6.96 -4.99 8.50
N ALA A 11 -5.67 -4.80 8.77
CA ALA A 11 -4.94 -3.59 8.42
C ALA A 11 -3.52 -3.93 7.93
N LEU A 12 -2.98 -3.05 7.09
CA LEU A 12 -1.59 -3.08 6.67
C LEU A 12 -0.91 -1.75 7.01
N ARG A 13 0.31 -1.85 7.50
CA ARG A 13 1.27 -0.76 7.50
C ARG A 13 2.46 -1.17 6.65
N PHE A 14 2.76 -0.33 5.66
CA PHE A 14 3.96 -0.41 4.86
C PHE A 14 4.77 0.86 5.08
N ASP A 15 6.04 0.70 5.44
CA ASP A 15 6.98 1.82 5.55
C ASP A 15 8.42 1.38 5.27
N VAL A 16 9.33 2.36 5.29
CA VAL A 16 10.75 2.17 5.01
C VAL A 16 11.56 2.84 6.12
N VAL A 17 12.59 2.15 6.60
CA VAL A 17 13.54 2.67 7.58
C VAL A 17 14.96 2.35 7.15
N ARG A 18 15.94 3.15 7.59
CA ARG A 18 17.36 2.82 7.44
C ARG A 18 17.80 1.99 8.62
N VAL A 19 18.45 0.86 8.31
CA VAL A 19 19.02 -0.05 9.31
C VAL A 19 20.46 -0.33 8.89
N PRO A 20 21.44 -0.25 9.81
CA PRO A 20 22.82 -0.61 9.50
C PRO A 20 22.90 -1.93 8.73
N GLN A 21 23.75 -1.99 7.70
CA GLN A 21 23.77 -3.11 6.77
C GLN A 21 24.32 -4.38 7.42
N GLU A 22 25.24 -4.19 8.36
CA GLU A 22 25.85 -5.20 9.19
C GLU A 22 24.91 -5.80 10.24
N LEU A 23 23.78 -5.14 10.56
CA LEU A 23 22.81 -5.67 11.52
C LEU A 23 21.92 -6.73 10.82
N PRO A 24 21.96 -8.00 11.26
CA PRO A 24 21.07 -9.03 10.72
C PRO A 24 19.61 -8.65 10.91
N LEU A 25 18.75 -9.00 9.95
CA LEU A 25 17.33 -8.66 10.02
C LEU A 25 16.63 -9.38 11.19
N SER A 26 17.06 -10.60 11.53
CA SER A 26 16.61 -11.30 12.73
C SER A 26 16.92 -10.53 14.02
N SER A 27 18.15 -10.01 14.15
CA SER A 27 18.54 -9.16 15.28
C SER A 27 17.76 -7.85 15.30
N TYR A 28 17.52 -7.25 14.13
CA TYR A 28 16.69 -6.05 14.00
C TYR A 28 15.24 -6.30 14.46
N LEU A 29 14.59 -7.39 14.04
CA LEU A 29 13.24 -7.72 14.49
C LEU A 29 13.17 -7.96 16.01
N ASN A 30 14.25 -8.43 16.62
CA ASN A 30 14.39 -8.64 18.05
C ASN A 30 14.83 -7.42 18.86
N SER A 31 15.05 -6.26 18.22
CA SER A 31 15.63 -5.08 18.88
C SER A 31 14.67 -4.31 19.81
N GLY A 32 13.40 -4.71 19.86
CA GLY A 32 12.37 -4.04 20.66
C GLY A 32 11.79 -2.77 20.01
N TRP A 33 11.97 -2.57 18.71
CA TRP A 33 11.35 -1.43 17.99
C TRP A 33 9.82 -1.56 17.85
N MET A 34 9.28 -2.76 18.06
CA MET A 34 7.86 -3.07 18.14
C MET A 34 7.60 -3.85 19.43
N GLU A 35 6.55 -3.49 20.15
CA GLU A 35 6.13 -4.19 21.35
C GLU A 35 5.55 -5.58 21.02
N ASN A 36 5.68 -6.52 21.96
CA ASN A 36 5.07 -7.85 21.91
C ASN A 36 5.44 -8.71 20.69
N VAL A 37 6.62 -8.50 20.09
CA VAL A 37 7.19 -9.42 19.10
C VAL A 37 7.55 -10.73 19.79
N ASP A 38 7.05 -11.84 19.25
CA ASP A 38 7.46 -13.18 19.66
C ASP A 38 8.84 -13.47 19.07
N LYS A 39 9.86 -13.34 19.92
CA LYS A 39 11.26 -13.55 19.54
C LYS A 39 11.54 -14.96 19.01
N SER A 40 10.75 -15.96 19.43
CA SER A 40 10.91 -17.34 18.97
C SER A 40 10.37 -17.58 17.57
N SER A 41 9.49 -16.69 17.09
CA SER A 41 8.90 -16.74 15.74
C SER A 41 9.77 -16.09 14.65
N VAL A 42 10.93 -15.55 15.02
CA VAL A 42 11.80 -14.83 14.09
C VAL A 42 12.50 -15.81 13.15
N GLU A 43 12.23 -15.68 11.87
CA GLU A 43 12.80 -16.54 10.82
C GLU A 43 13.40 -15.69 9.70
N GLU A 44 14.63 -16.01 9.32
CA GLU A 44 15.26 -15.41 8.13
C GLU A 44 14.84 -16.17 6.87
N SER A 45 14.69 -15.43 5.78
CA SER A 45 14.24 -15.95 4.49
C SER A 45 14.70 -15.05 3.34
N THR A 46 14.28 -15.37 2.13
CA THR A 46 14.45 -14.51 0.96
C THR A 46 13.09 -14.31 0.30
N ILE A 47 12.76 -13.07 -0.03
CA ILE A 47 11.49 -12.73 -0.70
C ILE A 47 11.79 -11.85 -1.92
N GLY A 48 11.35 -12.29 -3.09
CA GLY A 48 11.60 -11.55 -4.34
C GLY A 48 13.09 -11.31 -4.64
N GLY A 49 13.97 -12.20 -4.16
CA GLY A 49 15.43 -12.07 -4.28
C GLY A 49 16.09 -11.18 -3.22
N TYR A 50 15.33 -10.62 -2.29
CA TYR A 50 15.85 -9.77 -1.22
C TYR A 50 16.01 -10.55 0.09
N PRO A 51 17.10 -10.35 0.85
CA PRO A 51 17.22 -10.84 2.21
C PRO A 51 16.03 -10.34 3.04
N ALA A 52 15.39 -11.25 3.78
CA ALA A 52 14.20 -10.95 4.55
C ALA A 52 14.25 -11.63 5.92
N ALA A 53 13.48 -11.08 6.87
CA ALA A 53 13.11 -11.77 8.09
C ALA A 53 11.63 -11.57 8.38
N THR A 54 10.99 -12.57 8.97
CA THR A 54 9.60 -12.51 9.43
C THR A 54 9.53 -12.71 10.93
N ALA A 55 8.48 -12.19 11.55
CA ALA A 55 8.14 -12.42 12.94
C ALA A 55 6.63 -12.31 13.15
N ALA A 56 6.12 -12.95 14.19
CA ALA A 56 4.79 -12.74 14.72
C ALA A 56 4.84 -11.77 15.92
N ALA A 57 3.77 -11.03 16.10
CA ALA A 57 3.52 -10.26 17.32
C ALA A 57 2.02 -10.31 17.63
N SER A 58 1.63 -10.00 18.87
CA SER A 58 0.21 -9.98 19.26
C SER A 58 -0.04 -8.91 20.31
N SER A 59 -1.23 -8.29 20.27
CA SER A 59 -1.67 -7.33 21.29
C SER A 59 -3.18 -7.36 21.40
N ASP A 60 -3.73 -7.54 22.61
CA ASP A 60 -5.16 -7.61 22.89
C ASP A 60 -5.94 -8.50 21.88
N GLN A 61 -6.67 -7.86 20.96
CA GLN A 61 -7.50 -8.50 19.94
C GLN A 61 -6.81 -8.64 18.58
N TRP A 62 -5.54 -8.25 18.46
CA TRP A 62 -4.82 -8.20 17.19
C TRP A 62 -3.66 -9.18 17.16
N GLN A 63 -3.58 -9.88 16.05
CA GLN A 63 -2.44 -10.71 15.67
C GLN A 63 -1.71 -10.02 14.52
N PHE A 64 -0.39 -9.98 14.61
CA PHE A 64 0.46 -9.31 13.64
C PHE A 64 1.39 -10.29 12.94
N ARG A 65 1.58 -10.06 11.65
CA ARG A 65 2.66 -10.68 10.88
C ARG A 65 3.55 -9.58 10.32
N ILE A 66 4.84 -9.67 10.63
CA ILE A 66 5.85 -8.70 10.25
C ILE A 66 6.74 -9.34 9.19
N TYR A 67 7.05 -8.58 8.15
CA TYR A 67 8.09 -8.89 7.18
C TYR A 67 9.02 -7.69 7.06
N ALA A 68 10.31 -7.90 7.23
CA ALA A 68 11.36 -6.92 6.97
C ALA A 68 12.16 -7.40 5.76
N LEU A 69 12.24 -6.59 4.70
CA LEU A 69 12.99 -6.90 3.48
C LEU A 69 14.09 -5.86 3.30
N ARG A 70 15.34 -6.32 3.15
CA ARG A 70 16.49 -5.43 2.97
C ARG A 70 16.78 -5.21 1.48
N VAL A 71 16.82 -3.95 1.09
CA VAL A 71 17.15 -3.51 -0.27
C VAL A 71 18.20 -2.42 -0.18
N GLY A 72 19.47 -2.80 -0.36
CA GLY A 72 20.59 -1.89 -0.08
C GLY A 72 20.65 -1.51 1.41
N GLY A 73 20.68 -0.20 1.70
CA GLY A 73 20.67 0.33 3.07
C GLY A 73 19.28 0.49 3.70
N ASP A 74 18.22 0.26 2.93
CA ASP A 74 16.84 0.45 3.38
C ASP A 74 16.21 -0.90 3.76
N VAL A 75 15.36 -0.88 4.79
CA VAL A 75 14.52 -2.00 5.22
C VAL A 75 13.07 -1.61 5.03
N TYR A 76 12.41 -2.34 4.14
CA TYR A 76 10.99 -2.22 3.85
C TYR A 76 10.23 -3.12 4.81
N ARG A 77 9.28 -2.54 5.55
CA ARG A 77 8.53 -3.25 6.58
C ARG A 77 7.06 -3.38 6.18
N PHE A 78 6.58 -4.61 6.16
CA PHE A 78 5.16 -4.93 6.07
C PHE A 78 4.70 -5.41 7.44
N ILE A 79 3.70 -4.74 8.00
CA ILE A 79 3.10 -5.09 9.28
C ILE A 79 1.62 -5.30 9.00
N PHE A 80 1.24 -6.57 8.90
CA PHE A 80 -0.14 -6.97 8.75
C PHE A 80 -0.75 -7.17 10.12
N ALA A 81 -1.97 -6.70 10.31
CA ALA A 81 -2.76 -6.93 11.51
C ALA A 81 -4.07 -7.61 11.12
N ALA A 82 -4.48 -8.62 11.88
CA ALA A 82 -5.78 -9.26 11.77
C ALA A 82 -6.36 -9.55 13.15
N LYS A 83 -7.69 -9.41 13.31
CA LYS A 83 -8.36 -9.83 14.55
C LYS A 83 -8.49 -11.35 14.68
N ASP A 84 -8.63 -12.03 13.55
CA ASP A 84 -8.74 -13.49 13.48
C ASP A 84 -7.55 -14.11 12.74
N LYS A 85 -6.96 -15.16 13.30
CA LYS A 85 -5.89 -15.93 12.66
C LYS A 85 -6.49 -16.99 11.74
N THR A 86 -6.81 -16.61 10.51
CA THR A 86 -7.29 -17.53 9.47
C THR A 86 -6.16 -17.89 8.50
N GLY A 87 -6.18 -19.11 7.96
CA GLY A 87 -5.20 -19.53 6.94
C GLY A 87 -5.23 -18.64 5.69
N ASP A 88 -6.41 -18.13 5.32
CA ASP A 88 -6.58 -17.23 4.18
C ASP A 88 -5.93 -15.86 4.40
N ALA A 89 -6.01 -15.31 5.62
CA ALA A 89 -5.34 -14.06 5.95
C ALA A 89 -3.82 -14.21 5.81
N GLU A 90 -3.25 -15.26 6.38
CA GLU A 90 -1.81 -15.51 6.28
C GLU A 90 -1.36 -15.74 4.84
N LYS A 91 -2.15 -16.44 4.03
CA LYS A 91 -1.88 -16.64 2.61
C LYS A 91 -1.87 -15.31 1.86
N SER A 92 -2.89 -14.47 2.06
CA SER A 92 -2.99 -13.15 1.43
C SER A 92 -1.83 -12.22 1.83
N PHE A 93 -1.39 -12.27 3.08
CA PHE A 93 -0.23 -11.52 3.54
C PHE A 93 1.04 -11.97 2.83
N ARG A 94 1.29 -13.28 2.76
CA ARG A 94 2.45 -13.83 2.01
C ARG A 94 2.42 -13.45 0.54
N GLU A 95 1.27 -13.56 -0.13
CA GLU A 95 1.11 -13.15 -1.53
C GLU A 95 1.41 -11.67 -1.74
N THR A 96 0.94 -10.80 -0.83
CA THR A 96 1.21 -9.37 -0.88
C THR A 96 2.71 -9.08 -0.79
N VAL A 97 3.42 -9.69 0.14
CA VAL A 97 4.87 -9.46 0.29
C VAL A 97 5.66 -10.08 -0.87
N ASN A 98 5.25 -11.25 -1.37
CA ASN A 98 5.88 -11.88 -2.53
C ASN A 98 5.70 -11.08 -3.83
N SER A 99 4.69 -10.21 -3.90
CA SER A 99 4.51 -9.27 -5.02
C SER A 99 5.47 -8.08 -4.98
N PHE A 100 6.24 -7.94 -3.89
CA PHE A 100 7.17 -6.83 -3.74
C PHE A 100 8.28 -6.91 -4.79
N ARG A 101 8.43 -5.81 -5.52
CA ARG A 101 9.56 -5.58 -6.41
C ARG A 101 9.96 -4.12 -6.35
N ARG A 102 11.25 -3.86 -6.50
CA ARG A 102 11.75 -2.50 -6.71
C ARG A 102 11.46 -2.07 -8.14
N LEU A 103 11.11 -0.80 -8.32
CA LEU A 103 11.08 -0.20 -9.65
C LEU A 103 12.49 -0.17 -10.24
N THR A 104 12.60 -0.57 -11.49
CA THR A 104 13.85 -0.45 -12.27
C THR A 104 14.16 1.01 -12.57
N LEU A 105 15.42 1.32 -12.91
CA LEU A 105 15.78 2.68 -13.34
C LEU A 105 14.96 3.14 -14.54
N ALA A 106 14.71 2.24 -15.50
CA ALA A 106 13.89 2.52 -16.66
C ALA A 106 12.43 2.85 -16.27
N GLU A 107 11.84 2.09 -15.33
CA GLU A 107 10.49 2.39 -14.80
C GLU A 107 10.47 3.71 -14.03
N ILE A 108 11.49 4.02 -13.24
CA ILE A 108 11.62 5.29 -12.52
C ILE A 108 11.73 6.46 -13.51
N GLN A 109 12.51 6.31 -14.57
CA GLN A 109 12.68 7.34 -15.61
C GLN A 109 11.43 7.49 -16.47
N ALA A 110 10.72 6.40 -16.74
CA ALA A 110 9.46 6.39 -17.46
C ALA A 110 8.28 6.90 -16.60
N ALA A 111 8.40 6.85 -15.27
CA ALA A 111 7.40 7.35 -14.35
C ALA A 111 7.30 8.88 -14.46
N ARG A 112 6.44 9.33 -15.39
CA ARG A 112 6.01 10.72 -15.45
C ARG A 112 4.92 10.91 -14.40
N PRO A 113 5.10 11.81 -13.41
CA PRO A 113 4.07 12.03 -12.41
C PRO A 113 2.83 12.58 -13.10
N LEU A 114 1.73 11.87 -12.94
CA LEU A 114 0.41 12.31 -13.37
C LEU A 114 0.06 13.62 -12.65
N ARG A 115 -0.34 14.65 -13.40
CA ARG A 115 -0.77 15.92 -12.82
C ARG A 115 -2.28 15.93 -12.62
N VAL A 116 -2.71 16.39 -11.45
CA VAL A 116 -4.13 16.64 -11.16
C VAL A 116 -4.46 18.10 -11.43
N LYS A 117 -5.46 18.35 -12.28
CA LYS A 117 -6.03 19.66 -12.50
C LYS A 117 -7.43 19.73 -11.90
N ILE A 118 -7.74 20.85 -11.25
CA ILE A 118 -9.09 21.17 -10.82
C ILE A 118 -9.78 21.94 -11.94
N VAL A 119 -10.95 21.48 -12.35
CA VAL A 119 -11.77 22.07 -13.41
C VAL A 119 -13.19 22.29 -12.92
N SER A 120 -13.84 23.34 -13.42
CA SER A 120 -15.25 23.58 -13.15
C SER A 120 -16.12 22.79 -14.12
N VAL A 121 -17.17 22.16 -13.58
CA VAL A 121 -18.20 21.45 -14.34
C VAL A 121 -19.05 22.47 -15.11
N LYS A 122 -19.25 22.24 -16.40
CA LYS A 122 -20.10 23.06 -17.27
C LYS A 122 -21.50 22.45 -17.39
N PRO A 123 -22.52 23.22 -17.82
CA PRO A 123 -23.81 22.65 -18.21
C PRO A 123 -23.64 21.53 -19.25
N GLY A 124 -24.22 20.36 -18.97
CA GLY A 124 -24.12 19.16 -19.81
C GLY A 124 -22.94 18.23 -19.51
N ASP A 125 -21.99 18.63 -18.65
CA ASP A 125 -20.93 17.73 -18.21
C ASP A 125 -21.50 16.64 -17.28
N THR A 126 -21.21 15.38 -17.59
CA THR A 126 -21.47 14.20 -16.75
C THR A 126 -20.17 13.61 -16.20
N VAL A 127 -20.27 12.70 -15.23
CA VAL A 127 -19.13 11.92 -14.71
C VAL A 127 -18.39 11.22 -15.84
N GLU A 128 -19.11 10.63 -16.79
CA GLU A 128 -18.59 9.94 -17.96
C GLU A 128 -17.90 10.89 -18.93
N SER A 129 -18.47 12.09 -19.15
CA SER A 129 -17.83 13.09 -20.02
C SER A 129 -16.53 13.64 -19.42
N MET A 130 -16.51 13.83 -18.10
CA MET A 130 -15.37 14.38 -17.39
C MET A 130 -14.26 13.35 -17.22
N SER A 131 -14.60 12.08 -17.01
CA SER A 131 -13.63 11.00 -16.94
C SER A 131 -12.91 10.76 -18.26
N ARG A 132 -13.59 10.92 -19.41
CA ARG A 132 -12.97 10.86 -20.74
C ARG A 132 -11.91 11.93 -20.99
N ARG A 133 -11.88 13.00 -20.19
CA ARG A 133 -10.84 14.04 -20.26
C ARG A 133 -9.56 13.65 -19.51
N MET A 134 -9.58 12.53 -18.78
CA MET A 134 -8.42 12.05 -18.05
C MET A 134 -7.42 11.38 -18.99
N GLN A 135 -6.14 11.66 -18.78
CA GLN A 135 -5.02 11.07 -19.52
C GLN A 135 -4.13 10.25 -18.58
N GLY A 136 -3.35 9.32 -19.13
CA GLY A 136 -2.36 8.55 -18.37
C GLY A 136 -2.92 7.63 -17.28
N VAL A 137 -4.23 7.34 -17.28
CA VAL A 137 -4.89 6.52 -16.25
C VAL A 137 -5.65 5.33 -16.84
N ASP A 138 -5.51 4.19 -16.19
CA ASP A 138 -6.41 3.05 -16.40
C ASP A 138 -7.74 3.29 -15.69
N ARG A 139 -8.83 2.77 -16.29
CA ARG A 139 -10.20 2.82 -15.74
C ARG A 139 -10.60 4.25 -15.34
N PRO A 140 -10.64 5.20 -16.31
CA PRO A 140 -10.80 6.63 -16.03
C PRO A 140 -12.11 6.95 -15.29
N LEU A 141 -13.19 6.21 -15.53
CA LEU A 141 -14.47 6.44 -14.86
C LEU A 141 -14.38 6.16 -13.35
N GLU A 142 -13.89 4.98 -12.98
CA GLU A 142 -13.70 4.60 -11.58
C GLU A 142 -12.66 5.50 -10.92
N ARG A 143 -11.58 5.83 -11.63
CA ARG A 143 -10.55 6.75 -11.14
C ARG A 143 -11.13 8.14 -10.85
N PHE A 144 -11.91 8.69 -11.77
CA PHE A 144 -12.56 9.99 -11.61
C PHE A 144 -13.46 10.00 -10.37
N ARG A 145 -14.27 8.95 -10.17
CA ARG A 145 -15.13 8.82 -8.99
C ARG A 145 -14.31 8.79 -7.70
N ILE A 146 -13.25 7.97 -7.65
CA ILE A 146 -12.38 7.85 -6.48
C ILE A 146 -11.72 9.18 -6.11
N ILE A 147 -11.08 9.88 -7.06
CA ILE A 147 -10.33 11.10 -6.74
C ILE A 147 -11.24 12.28 -6.35
N ASN A 148 -12.51 12.23 -6.74
CA ASN A 148 -13.54 13.21 -6.41
C ASN A 148 -14.46 12.78 -5.25
N GLY A 149 -14.27 11.60 -4.67
CA GLY A 149 -15.12 11.11 -3.57
C GLY A 149 -16.57 10.87 -3.97
N LEU A 150 -16.82 10.46 -5.22
CA LEU A 150 -18.15 10.24 -5.77
C LEU A 150 -18.54 8.76 -5.65
N ASP A 151 -19.74 8.47 -5.18
CA ASP A 151 -20.33 7.13 -5.26
C ASP A 151 -20.84 6.82 -6.68
N GLN A 152 -21.46 5.66 -6.91
CA GLN A 152 -21.95 5.26 -8.24
C GLN A 152 -23.16 6.06 -8.75
N ARG A 153 -23.95 6.66 -7.85
CA ARG A 153 -25.18 7.42 -8.16
C ARG A 153 -24.96 8.93 -8.18
N ALA A 154 -23.81 9.39 -7.70
CA ALA A 154 -23.45 10.79 -7.70
C ALA A 154 -23.43 11.38 -9.12
N ALA A 155 -24.08 12.54 -9.26
CA ALA A 155 -24.11 13.36 -10.47
C ALA A 155 -23.36 14.68 -10.24
N LEU A 156 -22.86 15.27 -11.32
CA LEU A 156 -22.16 16.56 -11.28
C LEU A 156 -23.17 17.70 -11.47
N ARG A 157 -22.94 18.82 -10.80
CA ARG A 157 -23.72 20.05 -11.00
C ARG A 157 -22.83 21.12 -11.64
N PRO A 158 -23.40 22.00 -12.48
CA PRO A 158 -22.65 23.14 -13.01
C PRO A 158 -21.98 23.93 -11.89
N ASN A 159 -20.74 24.36 -12.14
CA ASN A 159 -19.83 25.04 -11.22
C ASN A 159 -19.23 24.19 -10.08
N ASP A 160 -19.57 22.91 -9.96
CA ASP A 160 -18.80 22.01 -9.07
C ASP A 160 -17.33 21.99 -9.52
N ARG A 161 -16.40 21.93 -8.55
CA ARG A 161 -14.97 21.78 -8.83
C ARG A 161 -14.58 20.33 -8.72
N VAL A 162 -14.12 19.75 -9.83
CA VAL A 162 -13.70 18.35 -9.89
C VAL A 162 -12.24 18.24 -10.31
N LYS A 163 -11.59 17.18 -9.84
CA LYS A 163 -10.22 16.79 -10.17
C LYS A 163 -10.24 15.88 -11.39
N ILE A 164 -9.34 16.15 -12.33
CA ILE A 164 -9.03 15.28 -13.47
C ILE A 164 -7.51 15.11 -13.56
N VAL A 165 -7.05 13.97 -14.09
CA VAL A 165 -5.63 13.74 -14.41
C VAL A 165 -5.38 14.18 -15.84
N VAL A 166 -4.32 14.95 -16.13
CA VAL A 166 -4.16 15.63 -17.42
C VAL A 166 -2.90 15.31 -18.23
N ASP A 167 -2.01 14.46 -17.74
CA ASP A 167 -0.73 14.10 -18.39
C ASP A 167 -0.50 12.60 -18.38
#